data_AF-A0A392NKC6-F1
#
_entry.id   AF-A0A392NKC6-F1
#
_cell.length_a   1.000
_cell.length_b   1.000
_cell.length_c   1.000
_cell.angle_alpha   90.00
_cell.angle_beta   90.00
_cell.angle_gamma   90.00
#
_symmetry.space_group_name_H-M   'P 1'
#
loop_
_entity.id
_entity.type
_entity.pdbx_description
1 polymer ?
#
loop_
_entity_poly.entity_id
_entity_poly.type
_entity_poly.pdbx_seq_one_letter_code
_entity_poly.pdbx_strand_id
1 'polypeptide(L)'
;MTQNLATILDKHNEPIRVDPDRGRANAFDYGSGFVNPARALEPGLVYDSQPEDFVAFLCSIGYDEKSLHLVTRDNSTCDGAFKTPSDLNYPSIAVPNLEDNFSATRVVTNVGKARSIYEAEVLSPAGVNVTVVPNR
;
A
#
# COMPACT_ATOMS: atom_id res chain seq x y z
N MET A 1 -6.81 3.05 -4.96
CA MET A 1 -7.84 2.25 -4.24
C MET A 1 -7.43 2.20 -2.77
N THR A 2 -8.16 2.82 -1.84
CA THR A 2 -7.68 2.99 -0.45
C THR A 2 -7.87 1.72 0.38
N GLN A 3 -6.84 1.27 1.09
CA GLN A 3 -6.87 0.05 1.92
C GLN A 3 -7.33 0.28 3.37
N ASN A 4 -7.59 1.53 3.80
CA ASN A 4 -8.02 1.91 5.17
C ASN A 4 -9.51 1.58 5.48
N LEU A 5 -10.11 0.70 4.70
CA LEU A 5 -11.53 0.39 4.66
C LEU A 5 -11.78 -1.08 5.01
N ALA A 6 -10.78 -1.76 5.54
CA ALA A 6 -10.80 -3.15 5.88
C ALA A 6 -10.62 -3.34 7.40
N THR A 7 -11.09 -4.46 7.92
CA THR A 7 -10.91 -4.85 9.32
C THR A 7 -10.01 -6.06 9.42
N ILE A 8 -9.12 -6.07 10.41
CA ILE A 8 -8.27 -7.22 10.75
C ILE A 8 -8.94 -8.16 11.78
N LEU A 9 -10.22 -7.90 12.09
CA LEU A 9 -11.00 -8.65 13.06
C LEU A 9 -12.07 -9.50 12.38
N ASP A 10 -12.35 -10.66 12.96
CA ASP A 10 -13.41 -11.57 12.55
C ASP A 10 -14.78 -11.13 13.10
N LYS A 11 -15.83 -11.92 12.82
CA LYS A 11 -17.19 -11.67 13.29
C LYS A 11 -17.37 -11.73 14.82
N HIS A 12 -16.40 -12.27 15.56
CA HIS A 12 -16.38 -12.32 17.02
C HIS A 12 -15.49 -11.23 17.62
N ASN A 13 -14.98 -10.31 16.78
CA ASN A 13 -14.06 -9.24 17.18
C ASN A 13 -12.68 -9.76 17.63
N GLU A 14 -12.30 -10.94 17.16
CA GLU A 14 -10.98 -11.57 17.37
C GLU A 14 -10.07 -11.33 16.14
N PRO A 15 -8.74 -11.34 16.28
CA PRO A 15 -7.85 -11.27 15.12
C PRO A 15 -8.15 -12.38 14.10
N ILE A 16 -8.14 -12.04 12.81
CA ILE A 16 -8.29 -13.03 11.72
C ILE A 16 -7.21 -14.11 11.87
N ARG A 17 -7.59 -15.37 11.59
CA ARG A 17 -6.71 -16.54 11.70
C ARG A 17 -6.57 -17.26 10.38
N VAL A 18 -5.42 -17.90 10.19
CA VAL A 18 -5.10 -18.74 9.02
C VAL A 18 -5.75 -20.11 9.20
N ASP A 19 -6.25 -20.70 8.12
CA ASP A 19 -6.71 -22.09 8.08
C ASP A 19 -5.68 -22.94 7.32
N PRO A 20 -5.32 -24.17 7.78
CA PRO A 20 -5.89 -24.90 8.92
C PRO A 20 -5.17 -24.64 10.26
N ASP A 21 -4.02 -23.98 10.26
CA ASP A 21 -3.11 -23.90 11.41
C ASP A 21 -3.66 -23.05 12.58
N ARG A 22 -4.72 -22.29 12.35
CA ARG A 22 -5.38 -21.36 13.31
C ARG A 22 -4.42 -20.34 13.93
N GLY A 23 -3.25 -20.14 13.33
CA GLY A 23 -2.31 -19.08 13.69
C GLY A 23 -2.92 -17.71 13.42
N ARG A 24 -2.42 -16.67 14.10
CA ARG A 24 -2.83 -15.28 13.84
C ARG A 24 -2.38 -14.91 12.42
N ALA A 25 -3.33 -14.49 11.60
CA ALA A 25 -3.05 -14.04 10.24
C ALA A 25 -2.39 -12.65 10.26
N ASN A 26 -1.56 -12.41 9.26
CA ASN A 26 -0.82 -11.16 9.06
C ASN A 26 -1.16 -10.54 7.69
N ALA A 27 -0.49 -9.42 7.37
CA ALA A 27 -0.75 -8.68 6.15
C ALA A 27 -0.43 -9.46 4.86
N PHE A 28 0.37 -10.52 4.91
CA PHE A 28 0.59 -11.42 3.77
C PHE A 28 -0.57 -12.39 3.54
N ASP A 29 -1.39 -12.65 4.57
CA ASP A 29 -2.54 -13.56 4.47
C ASP A 29 -3.80 -12.84 3.96
N TYR A 30 -4.07 -11.62 4.46
CA TYR A 30 -5.31 -10.88 4.17
C TYR A 30 -5.09 -9.48 3.58
N GLY A 31 -3.84 -9.08 3.29
CA GLY A 31 -3.52 -7.72 2.88
C GLY A 31 -3.90 -6.71 3.98
N SER A 32 -4.86 -5.87 3.67
CA SER A 32 -5.40 -4.85 4.59
C SER A 32 -6.48 -5.38 5.52
N GLY A 33 -7.01 -6.58 5.26
CA GLY A 33 -8.05 -7.24 6.04
C GLY A 33 -9.34 -7.50 5.25
N PHE A 34 -10.41 -7.80 5.97
CA PHE A 34 -11.73 -8.05 5.41
C PHE A 34 -12.45 -6.75 5.03
N VAL A 35 -13.02 -6.69 3.83
CA VAL A 35 -13.64 -5.48 3.26
C VAL A 35 -14.79 -4.93 4.11
N ASN A 36 -14.85 -3.60 4.27
CA ASN A 36 -16.02 -2.87 4.79
C ASN A 36 -16.61 -1.96 3.70
N PRO A 37 -17.65 -2.42 2.98
CA PRO A 37 -18.22 -1.67 1.86
C PRO A 37 -18.79 -0.31 2.26
N ALA A 38 -19.39 -0.20 3.45
CA ALA A 38 -19.99 1.04 3.92
C ALA A 38 -18.93 2.13 4.13
N ARG A 39 -17.80 1.79 4.76
CA ARG A 39 -16.69 2.74 4.89
C ARG A 39 -16.06 3.07 3.54
N ALA A 40 -16.10 2.14 2.59
CA ALA A 40 -15.46 2.32 1.29
C ALA A 40 -16.06 3.42 0.42
N LEU A 41 -17.32 3.77 0.67
CA LEU A 41 -18.01 4.85 -0.03
C LEU A 41 -17.50 6.24 0.38
N GLU A 42 -16.98 6.39 1.60
CA GLU A 42 -16.52 7.67 2.16
C GLU A 42 -15.14 7.50 2.83
N PRO A 43 -14.07 7.28 2.06
CA PRO A 43 -12.76 6.91 2.61
C PRO A 43 -12.03 8.05 3.32
N GLY A 44 -12.43 9.30 3.10
CA GLY A 44 -11.75 10.50 3.60
C GLY A 44 -10.45 10.79 2.84
N LEU A 45 -9.49 9.86 2.87
CA LEU A 45 -8.23 9.95 2.15
C LEU A 45 -8.10 8.83 1.10
N VAL A 46 -7.42 9.11 -0.01
CA VAL A 46 -7.09 8.13 -1.05
C VAL A 46 -5.61 8.20 -1.41
N TYR A 47 -5.04 7.05 -1.80
CA TYR A 47 -3.75 6.98 -2.47
C TYR A 47 -4.03 6.85 -3.96
N ASP A 48 -3.83 7.95 -4.68
CA ASP A 48 -4.05 8.01 -6.12
C ASP A 48 -2.80 7.59 -6.88
N SER A 49 -3.00 6.89 -7.99
CA SER A 49 -1.94 6.51 -8.93
C SER A 49 -2.54 6.45 -10.33
N GLN A 50 -1.74 6.80 -11.33
CA GLN A 50 -2.09 6.74 -12.75
C GLN A 50 -1.46 5.51 -13.41
N PRO A 51 -1.96 5.07 -14.59
CA PRO A 51 -1.36 3.96 -15.32
C PRO A 51 0.16 4.10 -15.53
N GLU A 52 0.65 5.32 -15.74
CA GLU A 52 2.07 5.63 -15.93
C GLU A 52 2.90 5.33 -14.67
N ASP A 53 2.33 5.49 -13.47
CA ASP A 53 3.01 5.11 -12.22
C ASP A 53 3.23 3.60 -12.15
N PHE A 54 2.30 2.80 -12.70
CA PHE A 54 2.47 1.35 -12.79
C PHE A 54 3.50 0.96 -13.84
N VAL A 55 3.61 1.70 -14.94
CA VAL A 55 4.72 1.52 -15.91
C VAL A 55 6.06 1.80 -15.23
N ALA A 56 6.19 2.93 -14.54
CA ALA A 56 7.40 3.29 -13.80
C ALA A 56 7.76 2.24 -12.73
N PHE A 57 6.74 1.69 -12.04
CA PHE A 57 6.90 0.59 -11.10
C PHE A 57 7.41 -0.70 -11.77
N LEU A 58 6.79 -1.14 -12.88
CA LEU A 58 7.20 -2.35 -13.59
C LEU A 58 8.67 -2.24 -14.07
N CYS A 59 9.04 -1.10 -14.61
CA CYS A 59 10.44 -0.82 -14.97
C CYS A 59 11.38 -0.88 -13.76
N SER A 60 10.96 -0.36 -12.59
CA SER A 60 11.78 -0.38 -11.36
C SER A 60 12.03 -1.79 -10.80
N ILE A 61 11.19 -2.77 -11.15
CA ILE A 61 11.38 -4.18 -10.78
C ILE A 61 12.04 -5.01 -11.89
N GLY A 62 12.56 -4.36 -12.94
CA GLY A 62 13.39 -4.99 -13.97
C GLY A 62 12.66 -5.44 -15.23
N TYR A 63 11.44 -4.95 -15.49
CA TYR A 63 10.81 -5.15 -16.80
C TYR A 63 11.59 -4.36 -17.86
N ASP A 64 11.93 -5.03 -18.95
CA ASP A 64 12.42 -4.40 -20.17
C ASP A 64 11.25 -3.95 -21.05
N GLU A 65 11.50 -3.12 -22.07
CA GLU A 65 10.44 -2.61 -22.95
C GLU A 65 9.64 -3.74 -23.62
N LYS A 66 10.31 -4.85 -23.97
CA LYS A 66 9.66 -6.00 -24.60
C LYS A 66 8.61 -6.63 -23.68
N SER A 67 8.96 -6.88 -22.42
CA SER A 67 8.04 -7.42 -21.42
C SER A 67 6.98 -6.40 -21.01
N LEU A 68 7.33 -5.12 -20.95
CA LEU A 68 6.40 -4.02 -20.70
C LEU A 68 5.30 -3.97 -21.77
N HIS A 69 5.64 -4.02 -23.06
CA HIS A 69 4.68 -3.99 -24.17
C HIS A 69 3.71 -5.17 -24.16
N LEU A 70 4.10 -6.33 -23.60
CA LEU A 70 3.17 -7.46 -23.42
C LEU A 70 2.08 -7.17 -22.38
N VAL A 71 2.40 -6.34 -21.38
CA VAL A 71 1.47 -5.94 -20.31
C VAL A 71 0.65 -4.73 -20.72
N THR A 72 1.30 -3.66 -21.18
CA THR A 72 0.66 -2.38 -21.52
C THR A 72 -0.08 -2.43 -22.86
N ARG A 73 0.35 -3.31 -23.78
CA ARG A 73 -0.18 -3.42 -25.15
C ARG A 73 -0.02 -2.15 -25.99
N ASP A 74 0.98 -1.35 -25.66
CA ASP A 74 1.37 -0.13 -26.36
C ASP A 74 2.91 -0.01 -26.44
N ASN A 75 3.40 1.15 -26.89
CA ASN A 75 4.84 1.45 -26.99
C ASN A 75 5.39 2.18 -25.76
N SER A 76 4.88 1.90 -24.56
CA SER A 76 5.41 2.48 -23.31
C SER A 76 6.91 2.22 -23.18
N THR A 77 7.64 3.20 -22.67
CA THR A 77 9.09 3.10 -22.43
C THR A 77 9.37 3.17 -20.93
N CYS A 78 10.60 2.80 -20.53
CA CYS A 78 11.04 2.95 -19.14
C CYS A 78 11.65 4.32 -18.84
N ASP A 79 11.31 5.33 -19.65
CA ASP A 79 11.71 6.71 -19.39
C ASP A 79 10.99 7.20 -18.13
N GLY A 80 11.76 7.52 -17.09
CA GLY A 80 11.21 7.95 -15.80
C GLY A 80 10.84 6.81 -14.85
N ALA A 81 11.44 5.63 -15.00
CA ALA A 81 11.33 4.56 -14.02
C ALA A 81 11.61 5.03 -12.59
N PHE A 82 10.88 4.47 -11.62
CA PHE A 82 11.14 4.78 -10.22
C PHE A 82 12.51 4.29 -9.77
N LYS A 83 13.11 5.00 -8.80
CA LYS A 83 14.38 4.59 -8.21
C LYS A 83 14.21 3.33 -7.38
N THR A 84 13.09 3.25 -6.67
CA THR A 84 12.71 2.06 -5.91
C THR A 84 11.27 1.67 -6.22
N PRO A 85 10.93 0.37 -6.18
CA PRO A 85 9.55 -0.08 -6.37
C PRO A 85 8.58 0.50 -5.32
N SER A 86 9.09 0.92 -4.16
CA SER A 86 8.30 1.54 -3.11
C SER A 86 7.93 3.00 -3.39
N ASP A 87 8.44 3.61 -4.46
CA ASP A 87 8.04 4.96 -4.87
C ASP A 87 6.62 4.99 -5.46
N LEU A 88 6.07 3.84 -5.87
CA LEU A 88 4.66 3.72 -6.22
C LEU A 88 3.79 4.17 -5.04
N ASN A 89 2.83 5.06 -5.31
CA ASN A 89 1.91 5.58 -4.30
C ASN A 89 0.83 4.56 -3.91
N TYR A 90 1.26 3.43 -3.37
CA TYR A 90 0.42 2.29 -3.06
C TYR A 90 0.00 2.31 -1.58
N PRO A 91 -1.25 1.95 -1.24
CA PRO A 91 -1.79 2.04 0.12
C PRO A 91 -1.27 0.93 1.08
N SER A 92 -0.16 0.29 0.75
CA SER A 92 0.58 -0.63 1.61
C SER A 92 2.09 -0.45 1.42
N ILE A 93 2.86 -0.91 2.42
CA ILE A 93 4.31 -0.86 2.43
C ILE A 93 4.80 -2.26 2.76
N ALA A 94 5.62 -2.83 1.86
CA ALA A 94 6.31 -4.09 2.08
C ALA A 94 7.81 -3.85 1.89
N VAL A 95 8.60 -4.22 2.90
CA VAL A 95 10.06 -4.08 2.87
C VAL A 95 10.67 -5.46 3.08
N PRO A 96 11.18 -6.11 2.02
CA PRO A 96 11.84 -7.40 2.16
C PRO A 96 13.23 -7.20 2.79
N ASN A 97 13.61 -8.11 3.69
CA ASN A 97 14.97 -8.19 4.26
C ASN A 97 15.50 -6.83 4.76
N LEU A 98 14.77 -6.19 5.68
CA LEU A 98 15.21 -4.93 6.29
C LEU A 98 16.49 -5.15 7.11
N GLU A 99 17.63 -4.77 6.54
CA GLU A 99 18.94 -4.82 7.22
C GLU A 99 19.27 -3.49 7.94
N ASP A 100 18.89 -2.37 7.32
CA ASP A 100 19.15 -1.00 7.77
C ASP A 100 17.87 -0.15 7.71
N ASN A 101 18.01 1.17 7.62
CA ASN A 101 16.88 2.09 7.47
C ASN A 101 16.31 2.07 6.05
N PHE A 102 14.98 2.03 5.96
CA PHE A 102 14.24 2.17 4.70
C PHE A 102 13.23 3.32 4.81
N SER A 103 13.05 4.07 3.72
CA SER A 103 12.07 5.16 3.66
C SER A 103 11.20 5.01 2.43
N ALA A 104 9.88 5.14 2.62
CA ALA A 104 8.90 5.14 1.56
C ALA A 104 8.11 6.46 1.62
N THR A 105 7.90 7.09 0.47
CA THR A 105 7.11 8.31 0.36
C THR A 105 5.71 7.97 -0.13
N ARG A 106 4.69 8.60 0.46
CA ARG A 106 3.31 8.48 0.03
C ARG A 106 2.67 9.85 -0.11
N VAL A 107 1.76 9.95 -1.07
CA VAL A 107 0.92 11.11 -1.30
C VAL A 107 -0.52 10.70 -1.04
N VAL A 108 -1.20 11.41 -0.15
CA VAL A 108 -2.62 11.16 0.15
C VAL A 108 -3.46 12.34 -0.30
N THR A 109 -4.56 12.07 -0.99
CA THR A 109 -5.53 13.07 -1.44
C THR A 109 -6.74 13.05 -0.54
N ASN A 110 -7.19 14.21 -0.04
CA ASN A 110 -8.45 14.32 0.69
C ASN A 110 -9.63 14.36 -0.27
N VAL A 111 -10.49 13.34 -0.20
CA VAL A 111 -11.75 13.19 -0.94
C VAL A 111 -12.98 13.26 -0.01
N GLY A 112 -12.76 13.55 1.27
CA GLY A 112 -13.80 13.74 2.27
C GLY A 112 -14.08 15.22 2.54
N LYS A 113 -14.30 15.54 3.82
CA LYS A 113 -14.64 16.90 4.25
C LYS A 113 -13.46 17.85 4.04
N ALA A 114 -13.73 19.01 3.46
CA ALA A 114 -12.76 20.08 3.32
C ALA A 114 -12.24 20.56 4.69
N ARG A 115 -10.97 20.98 4.73
CA ARG A 115 -10.30 21.50 5.94
C ARG A 115 -10.30 20.52 7.11
N SER A 116 -9.93 19.27 6.85
CA SER A 116 -9.72 18.24 7.87
C SER A 116 -8.23 18.16 8.25
N ILE A 117 -7.95 17.82 9.52
CA ILE A 117 -6.60 17.51 10.02
C ILE A 117 -6.56 16.02 10.33
N TYR A 118 -5.49 15.35 9.89
CA TYR A 118 -5.28 13.92 10.10
C TYR A 118 -4.00 13.73 10.91
N GLU A 119 -4.00 12.81 11.86
CA GLU A 119 -2.81 12.47 12.66
C GLU A 119 -2.41 11.03 12.35
N ALA A 120 -1.11 10.80 12.18
CA ALA A 120 -0.58 9.48 11.87
C ALA A 120 -0.43 8.64 13.14
N GLU A 121 -1.11 7.50 13.18
CA GLU A 121 -0.94 6.48 14.23
C GLU A 121 -0.22 5.27 13.65
N VAL A 122 0.77 4.74 14.38
CA VAL A 122 1.67 3.69 13.89
C VAL A 122 1.77 2.55 14.91
N LEU A 123 1.46 1.34 14.45
CA LEU A 123 1.77 0.10 15.17
C LEU A 123 2.99 -0.55 14.50
N SER A 124 4.15 -0.46 15.16
CA SER A 124 5.40 -0.98 14.60
C SER A 124 5.44 -2.51 14.60
N PRO A 125 5.92 -3.16 13.52
CA PRO A 125 6.20 -4.59 13.52
C PRO A 125 7.25 -4.98 14.56
N ALA A 126 7.21 -6.23 15.04
CA ALA A 126 8.19 -6.71 16.01
C ALA A 126 9.63 -6.60 15.47
N GLY A 127 10.51 -5.96 16.24
CA GLY A 127 11.91 -5.76 15.85
C GLY A 127 12.17 -4.61 14.88
N VAL A 128 11.14 -3.85 14.49
CA VAL A 128 11.24 -2.71 13.57
C VAL A 128 10.75 -1.45 14.28
N ASN A 129 11.42 -0.32 14.06
CA ASN A 129 10.91 0.99 14.49
C ASN A 129 10.37 1.75 13.27
N VAL A 130 9.14 2.26 13.36
CA VAL A 130 8.50 2.98 12.26
C VAL A 130 8.18 4.42 12.70
N THR A 131 8.60 5.38 11.87
CA THR A 131 8.36 6.81 12.07
C THR A 131 7.72 7.42 10.84
N VAL A 132 6.75 8.32 11.03
CA VAL A 132 6.04 9.01 9.94
C VAL A 132 6.29 10.52 10.04
N VAL A 133 6.61 11.14 8.91
CA VAL A 133 6.88 12.57 8.81
C VAL A 133 6.20 13.14 7.54
N PRO A 134 5.36 14.19 7.64
CA PRO A 134 4.84 14.77 8.88
C PRO A 134 3.88 13.78 9.57
N ASN A 135 3.73 13.91 10.88
CA ASN A 135 2.78 13.10 11.66
C ASN A 135 1.42 13.78 11.86
N ARG A 136 1.22 14.99 11.33
CA ARG A 136 -0.01 15.79 11.43
C ARG A 136 -0.16 16.78 10.26
#